data_AF-A0A356NW13-F1
#
_entry.id   AF-A0A356NW13-F1
#
_cell.length_a   1.000
_cell.length_b   1.000
_cell.length_c   1.000
_cell.angle_alpha   90.00
_cell.angle_beta   90.00
_cell.angle_gamma   90.00
#
_symmetry.space_group_name_H-M   'P 1'
#
loop_
_entity.id
_entity.type
_entity.pdbx_description
1 polymer ?
#
loop_
_entity_poly.entity_id
_entity_poly.type
_entity_poly.pdbx_seq_one_letter_code
_entity_poly.pdbx_strand_id
1 'polypeptide(L)'
;CHEDRMASPLFGDMVEELKPVVAKGSSDSSALDAVFELMGHGGRSLPMVKTMMIPAAVDVSGDSELAKLYAYCNSVMEPWDGPAAIAAYANNWVIAGLDRNGLRPMRYVVTNDGLVIAGSETGMVVVPEDRIVERGRIGPGQMMGIDLARGEMFSNDALKAELAGKRDWGQWTSRAQQMNALLAQNGGKAPARMDTLDARRRQLMAGWTMEDLELILHPMAETGKEAVGSMGDDTPLAVLSNRYRGLHHFFRQNFSQVTNPPIDSLRERHVMTLRTRLGNLGNILDEAPEQCDHLLLNSPVLTIAEWDALTSYLGTKAVLIDCTFDIEGTDDFDAALERISAEAEEAVRSGCEHVMLSDRAVSATRAPIPMILATGAVHSHLVRQQLRTFASVNVASGECLDVHHFAVLIGCGATTVNAYVAEEAIAERHDRGLLSGLTLIEAVANYRKAVEDGLLKIMSKMGISVIASYR
;
A
#
# COMPACT_ATOMS: atom_id res chain seq x y z
N CYS A 1 10.53 10.66 3.67
CA CYS A 1 10.08 10.13 2.36
C CYS A 1 9.43 11.21 1.50
N HIS A 2 8.18 11.63 1.79
CA HIS A 2 7.55 12.72 1.00
C HIS A 2 8.27 14.06 1.18
N GLU A 3 8.73 14.35 2.40
CA GLU A 3 9.51 15.56 2.70
C GLU A 3 10.83 15.64 1.92
N ASP A 4 11.42 14.50 1.56
CA ASP A 4 12.73 14.40 0.93
C ASP A 4 12.76 15.06 -0.46
N ARG A 5 11.61 15.12 -1.15
CA ARG A 5 11.45 15.77 -2.47
C ARG A 5 10.58 17.02 -2.42
N MET A 6 10.23 17.48 -1.23
CA MET A 6 9.35 18.61 -1.06
C MET A 6 10.02 19.90 -1.52
N ALA A 7 9.44 20.55 -2.52
CA ALA A 7 9.89 21.84 -3.02
C ALA A 7 8.68 22.66 -3.46
N SER A 8 8.68 23.97 -3.25
CA SER A 8 7.64 24.84 -3.79
C SER A 8 8.20 26.23 -4.06
N PRO A 9 7.92 26.82 -5.24
CA PRO A 9 8.25 28.22 -5.49
C PRO A 9 7.66 29.20 -4.48
N LEU A 10 6.54 28.83 -3.82
CA LEU A 10 5.89 29.66 -2.80
C LEU A 10 6.66 29.74 -1.49
N PHE A 11 7.39 28.67 -1.14
CA PHE A 11 8.19 28.61 0.08
C PHE A 11 9.66 28.98 -0.17
N GLY A 12 10.14 28.84 -1.41
CA GLY A 12 11.56 29.05 -1.73
C GLY A 12 12.46 28.17 -0.87
N ASP A 13 13.56 28.73 -0.40
CA ASP A 13 14.53 28.01 0.45
C ASP A 13 14.02 27.73 1.86
N MET A 14 12.96 28.44 2.32
CA MET A 14 12.36 28.21 3.64
C MET A 14 11.64 26.86 3.75
N VAL A 15 11.49 26.11 2.65
CA VAL A 15 10.90 24.76 2.66
C VAL A 15 11.66 23.79 3.58
N GLU A 16 12.96 24.00 3.78
CA GLU A 16 13.76 23.19 4.71
C GLU A 16 13.46 23.51 6.18
N GLU A 17 13.05 24.75 6.49
CA GLU A 17 12.65 25.15 7.84
C GLU A 17 11.28 24.56 8.24
N LEU A 18 10.49 24.11 7.27
CA LEU A 18 9.20 23.45 7.51
C LEU A 18 9.36 21.97 7.90
N LYS A 19 10.57 21.39 7.80
CA LYS A 19 10.82 19.98 8.09
C LYS A 19 11.32 19.80 9.53
N PRO A 20 10.84 18.78 10.27
CA PRO A 20 9.78 17.83 9.89
C PRO A 20 8.39 18.47 10.00
N VAL A 21 7.54 18.20 9.02
CA VAL A 21 6.16 18.71 8.94
C VAL A 21 5.32 18.10 10.06
N VAL A 22 5.50 16.79 10.30
CA VAL A 22 4.85 16.08 11.39
C VAL A 22 5.78 16.04 12.60
N ALA A 23 5.44 16.82 13.62
CA ALA A 23 6.21 16.87 14.86
C ALA A 23 6.13 15.56 15.66
N LYS A 24 7.25 15.15 16.26
CA LYS A 24 7.29 13.96 17.13
C LYS A 24 6.35 14.15 18.32
N GLY A 25 5.44 13.19 18.52
CA GLY A 25 4.46 13.20 19.61
C GLY A 25 3.14 13.93 19.30
N SER A 26 2.93 14.35 18.05
CA SER A 26 1.64 14.87 17.58
C SER A 26 0.55 13.79 17.67
N SER A 27 -0.70 14.20 17.93
CA SER A 27 -1.84 13.33 17.69
C SER A 27 -2.02 13.05 16.19
N ASP A 28 -2.82 12.05 15.85
CA ASP A 28 -3.23 11.75 14.48
C ASP A 28 -3.84 12.97 13.77
N SER A 29 -4.73 13.69 14.46
CA SER A 29 -5.43 14.86 13.95
C SER A 29 -4.50 16.05 13.79
N SER A 30 -3.50 16.20 14.68
CA SER A 30 -2.49 17.25 14.56
C SER A 30 -1.51 16.97 13.42
N ALA A 31 -1.17 15.70 13.17
CA ALA A 31 -0.37 15.32 12.01
C ALA A 31 -1.14 15.58 10.70
N LEU A 32 -2.43 15.24 10.67
CA LEU A 32 -3.30 15.54 9.54
C LEU A 32 -3.38 17.06 9.27
N ASP A 33 -3.58 17.86 10.32
CA ASP A 33 -3.64 19.32 10.24
C ASP A 33 -2.37 19.92 9.66
N ALA A 34 -1.19 19.50 10.14
CA ALA A 34 0.09 19.98 9.64
C ALA A 34 0.28 19.72 8.14
N VAL A 35 -0.12 18.55 7.64
CA VAL A 35 -0.05 18.23 6.20
C VAL A 35 -1.11 18.99 5.40
N PHE A 36 -2.31 19.18 5.96
CA PHE A 36 -3.37 20.01 5.35
C PHE A 36 -2.91 21.46 5.19
N GLU A 37 -2.34 22.03 6.25
CA GLU A 37 -1.78 23.38 6.27
C GLU A 37 -0.67 23.52 5.23
N LEU A 38 0.30 22.60 5.24
CA LEU A 38 1.40 22.58 4.28
C LEU A 38 0.89 22.58 2.82
N MET A 39 -0.03 21.68 2.48
CA MET A 39 -0.54 21.60 1.10
C MET A 39 -1.43 22.79 0.73
N GLY A 40 -2.17 23.34 1.69
CA GLY A 40 -2.97 24.55 1.51
C GLY A 40 -2.08 25.76 1.21
N HIS A 41 -1.06 26.00 2.03
CA HIS A 41 -0.07 27.06 1.79
C HIS A 41 0.81 26.78 0.57
N GLY A 42 0.96 25.52 0.18
CA GLY A 42 1.56 25.08 -1.07
C GLY A 42 0.76 25.40 -2.34
N GLY A 43 -0.41 26.06 -2.21
CA GLY A 43 -1.19 26.58 -3.33
C GLY A 43 -2.39 25.72 -3.74
N ARG A 44 -2.66 24.61 -3.04
CA ARG A 44 -3.86 23.80 -3.30
C ARG A 44 -5.07 24.37 -2.58
N SER A 45 -6.24 24.25 -3.21
CA SER A 45 -7.50 24.59 -2.56
C SER A 45 -7.83 23.54 -1.50
N LEU A 46 -8.52 23.95 -0.43
CA LEU A 46 -8.88 23.05 0.67
C LEU A 46 -9.75 21.85 0.21
N PRO A 47 -10.70 21.99 -0.75
CA PRO A 47 -11.37 20.84 -1.35
C PRO A 47 -10.41 19.86 -2.07
N MET A 48 -9.35 20.37 -2.73
CA MET A 48 -8.34 19.51 -3.35
C MET A 48 -7.55 18.77 -2.28
N VAL A 49 -7.05 19.47 -1.26
CA VAL A 49 -6.32 18.87 -0.12
C VAL A 49 -7.11 17.73 0.52
N LYS A 50 -8.41 17.95 0.81
CA LYS A 50 -9.32 16.89 1.27
C LYS A 50 -9.36 15.72 0.29
N THR A 51 -9.53 15.99 -1.00
CA THR A 51 -9.61 14.95 -2.04
C THR A 51 -8.33 14.12 -2.12
N MET A 52 -7.16 14.72 -1.88
CA MET A 52 -5.86 14.04 -1.91
C MET A 52 -5.60 13.20 -0.67
N MET A 53 -5.84 13.77 0.52
CA MET A 53 -5.54 13.14 1.81
C MET A 53 -6.61 12.14 2.24
N ILE A 54 -7.89 12.49 2.02
CA ILE A 54 -9.06 11.71 2.43
C ILE A 54 -9.97 11.47 1.20
N PRO A 55 -9.47 10.74 0.19
CA PRO A 55 -10.19 10.50 -1.05
C PRO A 55 -11.46 9.66 -0.83
N ALA A 56 -12.48 9.89 -1.65
CA ALA A 56 -13.63 8.99 -1.72
C ALA A 56 -13.24 7.63 -2.32
N ALA A 57 -14.02 6.59 -2.01
CA ALA A 57 -13.94 5.30 -2.69
C ALA A 57 -14.51 5.43 -4.11
N VAL A 58 -13.65 5.66 -5.10
CA VAL A 58 -14.00 5.73 -6.52
C VAL A 58 -13.24 4.65 -7.28
N ASP A 59 -13.95 3.92 -8.15
CA ASP A 59 -13.30 3.01 -9.09
C ASP A 59 -12.53 3.79 -10.16
N VAL A 60 -11.24 3.91 -9.92
CA VAL A 60 -10.26 4.57 -10.79
C VAL A 60 -9.98 3.79 -12.09
N SER A 61 -10.60 2.62 -12.29
CA SER A 61 -10.60 1.91 -13.58
C SER A 61 -11.58 2.52 -14.59
N GLY A 62 -12.54 3.33 -14.12
CA GLY A 62 -13.55 3.94 -14.97
C GLY A 62 -13.02 5.10 -15.84
N ASP A 63 -13.85 5.49 -16.81
CA ASP A 63 -13.56 6.57 -17.76
C ASP A 63 -14.17 7.92 -17.39
N SER A 64 -14.79 8.04 -16.22
CA SER A 64 -15.29 9.34 -15.75
C SER A 64 -14.14 10.29 -15.39
N GLU A 65 -14.34 11.59 -15.62
CA GLU A 65 -13.41 12.64 -15.19
C GLU A 65 -13.09 12.56 -13.69
N LEU A 66 -14.10 12.18 -12.89
CA LEU A 66 -13.93 11.95 -11.46
C LEU A 66 -12.95 10.80 -11.18
N ALA A 67 -13.07 9.69 -11.91
CA ALA A 67 -12.14 8.56 -11.79
C ALA A 67 -10.71 8.99 -12.15
N LYS A 68 -10.53 9.85 -13.17
CA LYS A 68 -9.20 10.37 -13.55
C LYS A 68 -8.62 11.30 -12.48
N LEU A 69 -9.43 12.18 -11.88
CA LEU A 69 -8.99 13.00 -10.73
C LEU A 69 -8.51 12.11 -9.56
N TYR A 70 -9.30 11.11 -9.16
CA TYR A 70 -8.90 10.22 -8.06
C TYR A 70 -7.70 9.35 -8.42
N ALA A 71 -7.53 8.96 -9.68
CA ALA A 71 -6.34 8.24 -10.13
C ALA A 71 -5.08 9.10 -9.97
N TYR A 72 -5.15 10.40 -10.27
CA TYR A 72 -4.08 11.36 -9.99
C TYR A 72 -3.83 11.51 -8.49
N CYS A 73 -4.86 11.80 -7.67
CA CYS A 73 -4.70 11.97 -6.23
C CYS A 73 -4.03 10.76 -5.57
N ASN A 74 -4.50 9.55 -5.89
CA ASN A 74 -3.96 8.30 -5.37
C ASN A 74 -2.53 7.99 -5.87
N SER A 75 -2.07 8.68 -6.92
CA SER A 75 -0.70 8.54 -7.43
C SER A 75 0.29 9.47 -6.71
N VAL A 76 -0.19 10.60 -6.18
CA VAL A 76 0.64 11.57 -5.47
C VAL A 76 0.71 11.29 -3.98
N MET A 77 -0.43 10.99 -3.35
CA MET A 77 -0.55 10.87 -1.90
C MET A 77 -1.28 9.59 -1.53
N GLU A 78 -0.72 8.83 -0.60
CA GLU A 78 -1.41 7.71 0.03
C GLU A 78 -2.56 8.21 0.93
N PRO A 79 -3.72 7.55 0.92
CA PRO A 79 -4.86 7.97 1.75
C PRO A 79 -4.56 7.89 3.25
N TRP A 80 -4.99 8.90 3.98
CA TRP A 80 -5.04 8.91 5.43
C TRP A 80 -6.40 8.36 5.87
N ASP A 81 -6.48 7.02 5.90
CA ASP A 81 -7.69 6.27 6.23
C ASP A 81 -7.98 6.27 7.74
N GLY A 82 -9.26 6.08 8.06
CA GLY A 82 -9.78 6.01 9.43
C GLY A 82 -11.14 6.72 9.55
N PRO A 83 -11.89 6.51 10.65
CA PRO A 83 -13.14 7.22 10.88
C PRO A 83 -12.92 8.73 11.04
N ALA A 84 -13.32 9.52 10.04
CA ALA A 84 -13.05 10.96 10.05
C ALA A 84 -14.26 11.76 9.60
N ALA A 85 -14.70 12.66 10.48
CA ALA A 85 -15.56 13.79 10.13
C ALA A 85 -14.75 15.06 10.33
N ILE A 86 -14.38 15.71 9.23
CA ILE A 86 -13.53 16.90 9.26
C ILE A 86 -14.36 18.16 9.03
N ALA A 87 -14.01 19.21 9.76
CA ALA A 87 -14.38 20.58 9.47
C ALA A 87 -13.08 21.39 9.42
N ALA A 88 -12.84 22.08 8.33
CA ALA A 88 -11.58 22.78 8.11
C ALA A 88 -11.81 24.16 7.50
N TYR A 89 -10.91 25.09 7.83
CA TYR A 89 -10.90 26.43 7.27
C TYR A 89 -9.47 26.82 6.88
N ALA A 90 -9.29 27.21 5.62
CA ALA A 90 -8.03 27.72 5.11
C ALA A 90 -8.26 28.42 3.77
N ASN A 91 -7.46 29.45 3.44
CA ASN A 91 -7.44 30.09 2.12
C ASN A 91 -8.85 30.48 1.59
N ASN A 92 -9.67 31.12 2.42
CA ASN A 92 -11.06 31.50 2.12
C ASN A 92 -12.04 30.35 1.87
N TRP A 93 -11.65 29.11 2.12
CA TRP A 93 -12.55 27.96 2.07
C TRP A 93 -12.91 27.50 3.48
N VAL A 94 -14.20 27.29 3.71
CA VAL A 94 -14.70 26.47 4.83
C VAL A 94 -15.20 25.16 4.22
N ILE A 95 -14.73 24.02 4.70
CA ILE A 95 -15.21 22.72 4.24
C ILE A 95 -15.68 21.85 5.39
N ALA A 96 -16.62 20.97 5.08
CA ALA A 96 -16.93 19.80 5.90
C ALA A 96 -16.85 18.55 5.01
N GLY A 97 -16.28 17.46 5.52
CA GLY A 97 -16.05 16.25 4.73
C GLY A 97 -15.99 14.99 5.57
N LEU A 98 -16.25 13.85 4.93
CA LEU A 98 -16.14 12.53 5.55
C LEU A 98 -15.06 11.66 4.89
N ASP A 99 -14.59 10.70 5.68
CA ASP A 99 -13.81 9.55 5.23
C ASP A 99 -14.55 8.72 4.17
N ARG A 100 -13.80 7.87 3.45
CA ARG A 100 -14.32 7.07 2.33
C ARG A 100 -15.50 6.16 2.68
N ASN A 101 -15.61 5.74 3.94
CA ASN A 101 -16.61 4.79 4.43
C ASN A 101 -17.74 5.50 5.20
N GLY A 102 -17.58 6.79 5.50
CA GLY A 102 -18.57 7.59 6.22
C GLY A 102 -18.80 7.08 7.65
N LEU A 103 -17.72 6.75 8.36
CA LEU A 103 -17.75 6.08 9.66
C LEU A 103 -18.09 7.03 10.81
N ARG A 104 -18.19 8.34 10.54
CA ARG A 104 -18.61 9.36 11.50
C ARG A 104 -19.84 10.12 10.97
N PRO A 105 -20.77 10.53 11.85
CA PRO A 105 -21.93 11.30 11.42
C PRO A 105 -21.53 12.75 11.14
N MET A 106 -22.12 13.32 10.09
CA MET A 106 -22.08 14.77 9.82
C MET A 106 -23.40 15.20 9.18
N ARG A 107 -24.14 16.07 9.87
CA ARG A 107 -25.41 16.66 9.44
C ARG A 107 -25.23 18.15 9.22
N TYR A 108 -26.03 18.72 8.34
CA TYR A 108 -26.04 20.16 8.14
C TYR A 108 -27.45 20.72 7.94
N VAL A 109 -27.58 22.01 8.25
CA VAL A 109 -28.78 22.83 8.04
C VAL A 109 -28.37 24.08 7.29
N VAL A 110 -29.12 24.42 6.24
CA VAL A 110 -29.01 25.68 5.51
C VAL A 110 -30.24 26.53 5.80
N THR A 111 -30.00 27.80 6.08
CA THR A 111 -31.03 28.77 6.47
C THR A 111 -31.30 29.80 5.37
N ASN A 112 -32.46 30.45 5.42
CA ASN A 112 -32.87 31.44 4.43
C ASN A 112 -32.13 32.79 4.56
N ASP A 113 -31.50 33.04 5.70
CA ASP A 113 -30.57 34.16 5.94
C ASP A 113 -29.11 33.82 5.60
N GLY A 114 -28.86 32.66 4.98
CA GLY A 114 -27.58 32.30 4.38
C GLY A 114 -26.57 31.65 5.33
N LEU A 115 -26.98 31.26 6.54
CA LEU A 115 -26.13 30.49 7.44
C LEU A 115 -26.15 29.00 7.11
N VAL A 116 -24.98 28.38 7.25
CA VAL A 116 -24.77 26.94 7.13
C VAL A 116 -24.24 26.44 8.46
N ILE A 117 -24.95 25.50 9.07
CA ILE A 117 -24.58 24.91 10.36
C ILE A 117 -24.35 23.43 10.13
N ALA A 118 -23.12 22.97 10.35
CA ALA A 118 -22.75 21.57 10.23
C ALA A 118 -22.22 21.01 11.56
N GLY A 119 -22.48 19.73 11.82
CA GLY A 119 -21.98 19.06 13.02
C GLY A 119 -22.31 17.59 13.10
N SER A 120 -21.85 16.94 14.18
CA SER A 120 -22.01 15.50 14.37
C SER A 120 -23.45 15.07 14.57
N GLU A 121 -24.29 15.97 15.10
CA GLU A 121 -25.69 15.70 15.42
C GLU A 121 -26.62 16.80 14.89
N THR A 122 -27.89 16.45 14.72
CA THR A 122 -28.93 17.45 14.42
C THR A 122 -29.45 18.05 15.72
N GLY A 123 -29.75 19.35 15.74
CA GLY A 123 -30.30 20.03 16.93
C GLY A 123 -29.25 20.58 17.90
N MET A 124 -27.96 20.59 17.54
CA MET A 124 -26.91 21.26 18.33
C MET A 124 -27.15 22.77 18.44
N VAL A 125 -27.76 23.36 17.41
CA VAL A 125 -28.15 24.77 17.35
C VAL A 125 -29.64 24.84 17.06
N VAL A 126 -30.36 25.61 17.88
CA VAL A 126 -31.80 25.82 17.71
C VAL A 126 -32.02 26.78 16.55
N VAL A 127 -32.62 26.28 15.46
CA VAL A 127 -32.99 27.07 14.29
C VAL A 127 -34.51 26.99 14.13
N PRO A 128 -35.23 28.13 14.07
CA PRO A 128 -36.66 28.14 13.78
C PRO A 128 -36.97 27.43 12.46
N GLU A 129 -37.97 26.54 12.44
CA GLU A 129 -38.30 25.71 11.26
C GLU A 129 -38.65 26.55 10.02
N ASP A 130 -39.23 27.73 10.20
CA ASP A 130 -39.56 28.68 9.13
C ASP A 130 -38.34 29.32 8.47
N ARG A 131 -37.16 29.25 9.10
CA ARG A 131 -35.89 29.70 8.53
C ARG A 131 -35.13 28.63 7.77
N ILE A 132 -35.52 27.37 7.87
CA ILE A 132 -34.76 26.27 7.31
C ILE A 132 -35.11 26.07 5.83
N VAL A 133 -34.10 26.17 4.98
CA VAL A 133 -34.20 25.91 3.54
C VAL A 133 -33.89 24.45 3.23
N GLU A 134 -32.84 23.91 3.86
CA GLU A 134 -32.37 22.56 3.61
C GLU A 134 -31.89 21.89 4.90
N ARG A 135 -32.17 20.60 5.04
CA ARG A 135 -31.53 19.71 6.00
C ARG A 135 -30.88 18.56 5.25
N GLY A 136 -29.60 18.36 5.47
CA GLY A 136 -28.84 17.34 4.77
C GLY A 136 -27.89 16.56 5.66
N ARG A 137 -27.12 15.69 5.01
CA ARG A 137 -26.03 14.92 5.61
C ARG A 137 -24.89 14.80 4.62
N ILE A 138 -23.67 14.72 5.13
CA ILE A 138 -22.51 14.33 4.33
C ILE A 138 -22.41 12.81 4.40
N GLY A 139 -22.32 12.16 3.26
CA GLY A 139 -22.17 10.71 3.12
C GLY A 139 -20.71 10.27 2.92
N PRO A 140 -20.47 8.96 2.75
CA PRO A 140 -19.14 8.39 2.55
C PRO A 140 -18.36 9.10 1.41
N GLY A 141 -17.16 9.58 1.71
CA GLY A 141 -16.29 10.28 0.78
C GLY A 141 -16.83 11.61 0.25
N GLN A 142 -17.96 12.10 0.76
CA GLN A 142 -18.53 13.37 0.33
C GLN A 142 -17.88 14.55 1.05
N MET A 143 -18.03 15.73 0.46
CA MET A 143 -17.67 17.00 1.08
C MET A 143 -18.66 18.09 0.67
N MET A 144 -18.75 19.14 1.47
CA MET A 144 -19.38 20.40 1.13
C MET A 144 -18.40 21.52 1.42
N GLY A 145 -18.52 22.64 0.72
CA GLY A 145 -17.60 23.75 0.88
C GLY A 145 -18.28 25.10 0.68
N ILE A 146 -17.75 26.12 1.31
CA ILE A 146 -18.15 27.51 1.13
C ILE A 146 -16.89 28.27 0.74
N ASP A 147 -16.92 28.88 -0.44
CA ASP A 147 -15.90 29.83 -0.87
C ASP A 147 -16.33 31.22 -0.36
N LEU A 148 -15.65 31.70 0.68
CA LEU A 148 -15.95 32.99 1.31
C LEU A 148 -15.61 34.17 0.42
N ALA A 149 -14.70 34.01 -0.55
CA ALA A 149 -14.37 35.07 -1.50
C ALA A 149 -15.48 35.21 -2.57
N ARG A 150 -16.08 34.08 -2.98
CA ARG A 150 -17.26 34.07 -3.89
C ARG A 150 -18.58 34.31 -3.13
N GLY A 151 -18.60 34.06 -1.82
CA GLY A 151 -19.82 34.08 -1.01
C GLY A 151 -20.80 32.96 -1.39
N GLU A 152 -20.29 31.83 -1.90
CA GLU A 152 -21.09 30.75 -2.48
C GLU A 152 -20.85 29.42 -1.77
N MET A 153 -21.94 28.67 -1.54
CA MET A 153 -21.90 27.30 -1.02
C MET A 153 -21.95 26.31 -2.18
N PHE A 154 -21.02 25.35 -2.15
CA PHE A 154 -20.90 24.28 -3.13
C PHE A 154 -21.31 22.95 -2.51
N SER A 155 -22.15 22.21 -3.23
CA SER A 155 -22.48 20.82 -2.93
C SER A 155 -21.31 19.88 -3.28
N ASN A 156 -21.40 18.63 -2.82
CA ASN A 156 -20.43 17.59 -3.16
C ASN A 156 -20.19 17.45 -4.66
N ASP A 157 -21.27 17.41 -5.44
CA ASP A 157 -21.18 17.16 -6.88
C ASP A 157 -20.63 18.38 -7.62
N ALA A 158 -21.00 19.59 -7.17
CA ALA A 158 -20.45 20.84 -7.72
C ALA A 158 -18.95 20.94 -7.47
N LEU A 159 -18.47 20.69 -6.25
CA LEU A 159 -17.04 20.70 -5.94
C LEU A 159 -16.28 19.64 -6.72
N LYS A 160 -16.80 18.41 -6.79
CA LYS A 160 -16.16 17.32 -7.53
C LYS A 160 -16.09 17.61 -9.02
N ALA A 161 -17.13 18.22 -9.59
CA ALA A 161 -17.13 18.67 -10.97
C ALA A 161 -16.11 19.79 -11.22
N GLU A 162 -16.01 20.79 -10.34
CA GLU A 162 -15.02 21.86 -10.46
C GLU A 162 -13.58 21.32 -10.36
N LEU A 163 -13.31 20.42 -9.41
CA LEU A 163 -12.00 19.79 -9.27
C LEU A 163 -11.66 18.88 -10.46
N ALA A 164 -12.62 18.10 -10.94
CA ALA A 164 -12.43 17.23 -12.11
C ALA A 164 -12.21 18.06 -13.39
N GLY A 165 -12.84 19.23 -13.51
CA GLY A 165 -12.65 20.15 -14.64
C GLY A 165 -11.41 21.04 -14.56
N LYS A 166 -10.68 21.04 -13.44
CA LYS A 166 -9.53 21.95 -13.22
C LYS A 166 -8.37 21.67 -14.18
N ARG A 167 -8.14 20.40 -14.51
CA ARG A 167 -7.04 19.92 -15.38
C ARG A 167 -7.54 18.78 -16.26
N ASP A 168 -6.79 18.48 -17.32
CA ASP A 168 -6.97 17.26 -18.09
C ASP A 168 -6.32 16.07 -17.36
N TRP A 169 -6.99 15.60 -16.31
CA TRP A 169 -6.51 14.48 -15.50
C TRP A 169 -6.38 13.19 -16.33
N GLY A 170 -7.21 13.03 -17.37
CA GLY A 170 -7.13 11.91 -18.31
C GLY A 170 -5.80 11.87 -19.04
N GLN A 171 -5.37 13.01 -19.59
CA GLN A 171 -4.05 13.15 -20.21
C GLN A 171 -2.93 12.81 -19.23
N TRP A 172 -3.02 13.30 -17.99
CA TRP A 172 -1.95 13.08 -17.00
C TRP A 172 -1.87 11.62 -16.59
N THR A 173 -3.00 11.02 -16.22
CA THR A 173 -3.07 9.63 -15.75
C THR A 173 -2.75 8.60 -16.84
N SER A 174 -2.91 8.96 -18.12
CA SER A 174 -2.51 8.11 -19.25
C SER A 174 -0.99 7.85 -19.33
N ARG A 175 -0.19 8.66 -18.63
CA ARG A 175 1.27 8.49 -18.55
C ARG A 175 1.68 7.30 -17.68
N ALA A 176 0.80 6.83 -16.80
CA ALA A 176 1.07 5.69 -15.95
C ALA A 176 1.15 4.40 -16.79
N GLN A 177 2.28 3.69 -16.68
CA GLN A 177 2.49 2.47 -17.42
C GLN A 177 1.77 1.30 -16.73
N GLN A 178 0.74 0.76 -17.39
CA GLN A 178 0.02 -0.42 -16.92
C GLN A 178 0.86 -1.68 -17.13
N MET A 179 1.34 -2.28 -16.05
CA MET A 179 2.25 -3.43 -16.14
C MET A 179 1.53 -4.76 -16.29
N ASN A 180 0.29 -4.90 -15.80
CA ASN A 180 -0.38 -6.22 -15.72
C ASN A 180 -0.51 -6.92 -17.08
N ALA A 181 -0.85 -6.19 -18.15
CA ALA A 181 -0.97 -6.78 -19.49
C ALA A 181 0.39 -7.23 -20.04
N LEU A 182 1.44 -6.43 -19.82
CA LEU A 182 2.81 -6.73 -20.23
C LEU A 182 3.35 -7.95 -19.47
N LEU A 183 3.12 -7.99 -18.17
CA LEU A 183 3.52 -9.10 -17.32
C LEU A 183 2.75 -10.38 -17.65
N ALA A 184 1.44 -10.29 -17.97
CA ALA A 184 0.64 -11.44 -18.38
C ALA A 184 1.08 -12.02 -19.73
N GLN A 185 1.46 -11.17 -20.71
CA GLN A 185 1.95 -11.62 -22.01
C GLN A 185 3.28 -12.40 -21.91
N ASN A 186 4.18 -11.97 -21.03
CA ASN A 186 5.43 -12.69 -20.76
C ASN A 186 5.27 -13.83 -19.75
N GLY A 187 4.24 -13.77 -18.92
CA GLY A 187 3.86 -14.80 -17.93
C GLY A 187 3.37 -16.12 -18.53
N GLY A 188 3.10 -16.15 -19.84
CA GLY A 188 2.76 -17.38 -20.56
C GLY A 188 3.94 -18.33 -20.80
N LYS A 189 5.19 -17.88 -20.58
CA LYS A 189 6.36 -18.77 -20.58
C LYS A 189 6.47 -19.44 -19.22
N ALA A 190 6.45 -20.77 -19.20
CA ALA A 190 6.71 -21.51 -17.98
C ALA A 190 8.08 -21.09 -17.42
N PRO A 191 8.16 -20.68 -16.14
CA PRO A 191 9.43 -20.30 -15.54
C PRO A 191 10.41 -21.48 -15.58
N ALA A 192 11.71 -21.17 -15.59
CA ALA A 192 12.73 -22.19 -15.48
C ALA A 192 12.56 -22.89 -14.12
N ARG A 193 12.26 -24.19 -14.15
CA ARG A 193 12.01 -24.97 -12.94
C ARG A 193 13.28 -25.12 -12.13
N MET A 194 13.14 -24.93 -10.82
CA MET A 194 14.17 -25.31 -9.86
C MET A 194 14.32 -26.84 -9.81
N ASP A 195 15.55 -27.31 -9.57
CA ASP A 195 15.78 -28.72 -9.27
C ASP A 195 14.97 -29.14 -8.03
N THR A 196 14.31 -30.29 -8.10
CA THR A 196 13.40 -30.74 -7.04
C THR A 196 14.11 -30.96 -5.71
N LEU A 197 15.37 -31.42 -5.72
CA LEU A 197 16.13 -31.60 -4.50
C LEU A 197 16.51 -30.25 -3.88
N ASP A 198 16.88 -29.26 -4.71
CA ASP A 198 17.14 -27.89 -4.24
C ASP A 198 15.88 -27.24 -3.66
N ALA A 199 14.73 -27.36 -4.34
CA ALA A 199 13.45 -26.85 -3.87
C ALA A 199 13.09 -27.41 -2.49
N ARG A 200 13.22 -28.73 -2.30
CA ARG A 200 12.97 -29.37 -0.99
C ARG A 200 13.97 -28.95 0.09
N ARG A 201 15.24 -28.74 -0.25
CA ARG A 201 16.23 -28.21 0.69
C ARG A 201 15.87 -26.80 1.15
N ARG A 202 15.41 -25.94 0.25
CA ARG A 202 14.94 -24.58 0.58
C ARG A 202 13.69 -24.60 1.45
N GLN A 203 12.73 -25.49 1.17
CA GLN A 203 11.57 -25.71 2.04
C GLN A 203 11.99 -26.11 3.46
N LEU A 204 12.94 -27.06 3.58
CA LEU A 204 13.47 -27.49 4.87
C LEU A 204 14.20 -26.35 5.60
N MET A 205 14.98 -25.56 4.88
CA MET A 205 15.69 -24.39 5.41
C MET A 205 14.72 -23.31 5.91
N ALA A 206 13.60 -23.09 5.21
CA ALA A 206 12.52 -22.23 5.64
C ALA A 206 11.71 -22.81 6.82
N GLY A 207 12.02 -24.03 7.25
CA GLY A 207 11.33 -24.73 8.33
C GLY A 207 9.95 -25.28 7.95
N TRP A 208 9.64 -25.38 6.65
CA TRP A 208 8.37 -25.88 6.18
C TRP A 208 8.25 -27.39 6.42
N THR A 209 7.05 -27.80 6.73
CA THR A 209 6.67 -29.17 7.02
C THR A 209 5.66 -29.67 6.00
N MET A 210 5.39 -30.98 6.02
CA MET A 210 4.29 -31.54 5.23
C MET A 210 2.94 -30.94 5.62
N GLU A 211 2.76 -30.55 6.89
CA GLU A 211 1.55 -29.89 7.38
C GLU A 211 1.38 -28.51 6.73
N ASP A 212 2.45 -27.72 6.59
CA ASP A 212 2.40 -26.44 5.88
C ASP A 212 2.01 -26.64 4.41
N LEU A 213 2.55 -27.67 3.77
CA LEU A 213 2.24 -27.96 2.36
C LEU A 213 0.81 -28.49 2.16
N GLU A 214 0.30 -29.34 3.06
CA GLU A 214 -1.00 -29.99 2.93
C GLU A 214 -2.15 -29.16 3.49
N LEU A 215 -1.98 -28.52 4.65
CA LEU A 215 -3.03 -27.75 5.31
C LEU A 215 -3.06 -26.30 4.85
N ILE A 216 -1.92 -25.69 4.50
CA ILE A 216 -1.85 -24.26 4.18
C ILE A 216 -1.72 -24.03 2.67
N LEU A 217 -0.66 -24.55 2.04
CA LEU A 217 -0.38 -24.26 0.63
C LEU A 217 -1.40 -24.92 -0.32
N HIS A 218 -1.77 -26.17 -0.05
CA HIS A 218 -2.62 -26.93 -0.95
C HIS A 218 -4.03 -26.32 -1.13
N PRO A 219 -4.77 -25.93 -0.07
CA PRO A 219 -6.07 -25.27 -0.24
C PRO A 219 -5.97 -23.94 -0.98
N MET A 220 -4.89 -23.17 -0.78
CA MET A 220 -4.67 -21.92 -1.49
C MET A 220 -4.51 -22.13 -2.99
N ALA A 221 -3.74 -23.14 -3.40
CA ALA A 221 -3.55 -23.48 -4.80
C ALA A 221 -4.79 -24.13 -5.45
N GLU A 222 -5.52 -24.97 -4.71
CA GLU A 222 -6.70 -25.68 -5.23
C GLU A 222 -7.93 -24.78 -5.32
N THR A 223 -8.23 -24.03 -4.26
CA THR A 223 -9.52 -23.33 -4.13
C THR A 223 -9.42 -21.81 -4.27
N GLY A 224 -8.20 -21.27 -4.28
CA GLY A 224 -7.96 -19.84 -4.26
C GLY A 224 -8.38 -19.16 -2.95
N LYS A 225 -8.46 -19.92 -1.86
CA LYS A 225 -8.80 -19.44 -0.52
C LYS A 225 -7.79 -19.97 0.50
N GLU A 226 -7.56 -19.18 1.55
CA GLU A 226 -6.74 -19.62 2.67
C GLU A 226 -7.38 -20.81 3.42
N ALA A 227 -6.55 -21.52 4.17
CA ALA A 227 -6.98 -22.61 5.03
C ALA A 227 -7.92 -22.12 6.13
N VAL A 228 -8.99 -22.87 6.40
CA VAL A 228 -9.89 -22.65 7.54
C VAL A 228 -9.66 -23.78 8.55
N GLY A 229 -9.31 -23.40 9.77
CA GLY A 229 -9.15 -24.30 10.91
C GLY A 229 -10.13 -24.00 12.04
N SER A 230 -9.98 -24.70 13.17
CA SER A 230 -10.74 -24.46 14.40
C SER A 230 -9.87 -24.74 15.63
N MET A 231 -10.38 -24.46 16.83
CA MET A 231 -9.65 -24.48 18.11
C MET A 231 -8.66 -23.31 18.28
N GLY A 232 -8.14 -23.15 19.50
CA GLY A 232 -7.12 -22.14 19.81
C GLY A 232 -5.71 -22.62 19.48
N ASP A 233 -4.78 -21.67 19.31
CA ASP A 233 -3.35 -21.97 19.19
C ASP A 233 -2.79 -22.33 20.58
N ASP A 234 -2.60 -23.63 20.82
CA ASP A 234 -2.01 -24.18 22.05
C ASP A 234 -0.49 -24.41 21.93
N THR A 235 0.12 -23.98 20.82
CA THR A 235 1.56 -24.11 20.63
C THR A 235 2.32 -23.06 21.46
N PRO A 236 3.58 -23.35 21.86
CA PRO A 236 4.39 -22.35 22.56
C PRO A 236 4.57 -21.09 21.72
N LEU A 237 4.64 -19.93 22.38
CA LEU A 237 5.12 -18.70 21.73
C LEU A 237 6.44 -18.97 21.01
N ALA A 238 6.65 -18.33 19.85
CA ALA A 238 7.79 -18.64 18.98
C ALA A 238 9.15 -18.60 19.71
N VAL A 239 9.34 -17.64 20.63
CA VAL A 239 10.55 -17.50 21.46
C VAL A 239 10.78 -18.65 22.44
N LEU A 240 9.72 -19.39 22.80
CA LEU A 240 9.76 -20.56 23.70
C LEU A 240 9.74 -21.88 22.93
N SER A 241 9.75 -21.84 21.59
CA SER A 241 9.68 -23.04 20.77
C SER A 241 11.02 -23.75 20.73
N ASN A 242 10.99 -25.08 20.81
CA ASN A 242 12.16 -25.94 20.60
C ASN A 242 12.38 -26.30 19.12
N ARG A 243 11.61 -25.69 18.21
CA ARG A 243 11.72 -25.88 16.76
C ARG A 243 11.98 -24.53 16.10
N TYR A 244 12.62 -24.55 14.93
CA TYR A 244 12.77 -23.35 14.12
C TYR A 244 11.41 -22.68 13.88
N ARG A 245 11.39 -21.36 14.01
CA ARG A 245 10.25 -20.50 13.73
C ARG A 245 10.77 -19.30 12.94
N GLY A 246 10.26 -19.12 11.73
CA GLY A 246 10.59 -17.98 10.90
C GLY A 246 10.18 -16.65 11.55
N LEU A 247 10.79 -15.56 11.10
CA LEU A 247 10.65 -14.26 11.76
C LEU A 247 9.20 -13.75 11.79
N HIS A 248 8.39 -14.09 10.79
CA HIS A 248 6.96 -13.74 10.74
C HIS A 248 6.18 -14.20 11.98
N HIS A 249 6.53 -15.31 12.65
CA HIS A 249 5.84 -15.75 13.87
C HIS A 249 6.00 -14.78 15.07
N PHE A 250 7.03 -13.94 15.06
CA PHE A 250 7.28 -12.94 16.09
C PHE A 250 6.47 -11.65 15.85
N PHE A 251 6.01 -11.45 14.62
CA PHE A 251 5.12 -10.35 14.26
C PHE A 251 3.68 -10.79 14.53
N ARG A 252 2.96 -10.05 15.36
CA ARG A 252 1.52 -10.27 15.57
C ARG A 252 0.75 -9.20 14.81
N GLN A 253 -0.28 -9.63 14.09
CA GLN A 253 -1.13 -8.72 13.34
C GLN A 253 -1.87 -7.81 14.32
N ASN A 254 -1.72 -6.51 14.13
CA ASN A 254 -2.56 -5.55 14.84
C ASN A 254 -4.00 -5.67 14.35
N PHE A 255 -4.93 -5.37 15.25
CA PHE A 255 -6.35 -5.24 14.93
C PHE A 255 -6.95 -4.17 15.82
N SER A 256 -7.92 -3.43 15.29
CA SER A 256 -8.54 -2.33 16.01
C SER A 256 -9.62 -2.85 16.95
N GLN A 257 -9.65 -2.27 18.15
CA GLN A 257 -10.68 -2.53 19.15
C GLN A 257 -11.18 -1.19 19.66
N VAL A 258 -12.49 -0.95 19.60
CA VAL A 258 -13.19 0.24 20.11
C VAL A 258 -12.87 1.55 19.37
N THR A 259 -11.60 1.87 19.11
CA THR A 259 -11.14 3.15 18.55
C THR A 259 -11.63 3.39 17.11
N ASN A 260 -11.60 2.36 16.29
CA ASN A 260 -12.02 2.39 14.89
C ASN A 260 -12.55 1.00 14.48
N PRO A 261 -13.63 0.93 13.68
CA PRO A 261 -14.20 -0.34 13.26
C PRO A 261 -13.35 -1.01 12.18
N PRO A 262 -13.25 -2.36 12.18
CA PRO A 262 -12.71 -3.09 11.05
C PRO A 262 -13.67 -3.02 9.85
N ILE A 263 -13.15 -3.32 8.65
CA ILE A 263 -13.90 -3.33 7.39
C ILE A 263 -14.23 -4.78 6.98
N ASP A 264 -15.39 -4.99 6.33
CA ASP A 264 -15.73 -6.27 5.72
C ASP A 264 -15.08 -6.38 4.33
N SER A 265 -13.96 -7.09 4.24
CA SER A 265 -13.21 -7.24 2.98
C SER A 265 -13.94 -8.02 1.88
N LEU A 266 -15.06 -8.68 2.20
CA LEU A 266 -15.89 -9.42 1.25
C LEU A 266 -17.04 -8.54 0.74
N ARG A 267 -17.81 -7.93 1.65
CA ARG A 267 -19.00 -7.14 1.31
C ARG A 267 -18.67 -5.72 0.87
N GLU A 268 -17.61 -5.14 1.45
CA GLU A 268 -17.16 -3.77 1.20
C GLU A 268 -15.89 -3.74 0.34
N ARG A 269 -15.56 -4.84 -0.36
CA ARG A 269 -14.35 -4.97 -1.21
C ARG A 269 -14.10 -3.76 -2.13
N HIS A 270 -15.16 -3.17 -2.67
CA HIS A 270 -15.10 -2.05 -3.61
C HIS A 270 -14.42 -0.79 -3.04
N VAL A 271 -14.35 -0.63 -1.71
CA VAL A 271 -13.63 0.49 -1.07
C VAL A 271 -12.13 0.20 -0.89
N MET A 272 -11.71 -1.04 -1.13
CA MET A 272 -10.36 -1.52 -0.87
C MET A 272 -9.53 -1.69 -2.14
N THR A 273 -8.20 -1.60 -2.03
CA THR A 273 -7.31 -1.80 -3.18
C THR A 273 -5.93 -2.33 -2.82
N LEU A 274 -5.42 -3.21 -3.68
CA LEU A 274 -4.04 -3.72 -3.67
C LEU A 274 -3.17 -3.09 -4.76
N ARG A 275 -3.67 -2.06 -5.45
CA ARG A 275 -2.92 -1.36 -6.49
C ARG A 275 -1.59 -0.86 -5.93
N THR A 276 -0.51 -1.21 -6.61
CA THR A 276 0.85 -0.93 -6.20
C THR A 276 1.53 -0.12 -7.29
N ARG A 277 2.17 0.98 -6.87
CA ARG A 277 2.90 1.89 -7.76
C ARG A 277 4.39 1.78 -7.50
N LEU A 278 5.19 1.86 -8.56
CA LEU A 278 6.64 1.93 -8.46
C LEU A 278 7.10 3.24 -9.11
N GLY A 279 7.88 4.03 -8.37
CA GLY A 279 8.45 5.30 -8.86
C GLY A 279 7.53 6.52 -8.74
N ASN A 280 6.41 6.43 -8.03
CA ASN A 280 5.44 7.54 -7.89
C ASN A 280 5.73 8.52 -6.73
N LEU A 281 6.80 8.29 -5.96
CA LEU A 281 7.16 9.17 -4.84
C LEU A 281 7.85 10.43 -5.37
N GLY A 282 7.01 11.42 -5.68
CA GLY A 282 7.39 12.73 -6.20
C GLY A 282 7.28 13.83 -5.15
N ASN A 283 7.19 15.07 -5.62
CA ASN A 283 6.97 16.23 -4.78
C ASN A 283 5.46 16.39 -4.51
N ILE A 284 5.01 16.21 -3.27
CA ILE A 284 3.59 16.30 -2.90
C ILE A 284 3.01 17.73 -3.04
N LEU A 285 3.86 18.76 -3.11
CA LEU A 285 3.45 20.16 -3.28
C LEU A 285 3.26 20.54 -4.76
N ASP A 286 3.76 19.74 -5.68
CA ASP A 286 3.65 20.01 -7.11
C ASP A 286 2.27 19.60 -7.66
N GLU A 287 1.84 20.19 -8.76
CA GLU A 287 0.61 19.81 -9.49
C GLU A 287 0.94 19.68 -10.98
N ALA A 288 1.52 18.54 -11.34
CA ALA A 288 2.15 18.35 -12.64
C ALA A 288 1.92 16.95 -13.24
N PRO A 289 1.88 16.81 -14.58
CA PRO A 289 1.66 15.52 -15.23
C PRO A 289 2.74 14.48 -14.92
N GLU A 290 3.96 14.90 -14.63
CA GLU A 290 5.10 14.03 -14.30
C GLU A 290 4.86 13.20 -13.04
N GLN A 291 3.96 13.63 -12.15
CA GLN A 291 3.55 12.83 -10.98
C GLN A 291 2.85 11.51 -11.36
N CYS A 292 2.40 11.38 -12.61
CA CYS A 292 1.82 10.17 -13.16
C CYS A 292 2.84 9.28 -13.90
N ASP A 293 4.12 9.63 -13.93
CA ASP A 293 5.18 8.82 -14.55
C ASP A 293 5.63 7.69 -13.62
N HIS A 294 4.80 6.65 -13.52
CA HIS A 294 5.08 5.50 -12.67
C HIS A 294 4.59 4.19 -13.30
N LEU A 295 5.09 3.08 -12.76
CA LEU A 295 4.60 1.75 -13.10
C LEU A 295 3.43 1.39 -12.20
N LEU A 296 2.35 0.85 -12.77
CA LEU A 296 1.16 0.43 -12.03
C LEU A 296 0.94 -1.09 -12.11
N LEU A 297 0.86 -1.71 -10.94
CA LEU A 297 0.45 -3.09 -10.72
C LEU A 297 -0.91 -3.14 -10.03
N ASN A 298 -1.68 -4.19 -10.29
CA ASN A 298 -2.96 -4.42 -9.59
C ASN A 298 -2.78 -5.01 -8.18
N SER A 299 -1.61 -5.58 -7.91
CA SER A 299 -1.30 -6.33 -6.69
C SER A 299 0.19 -6.22 -6.37
N PRO A 300 0.59 -6.26 -5.09
CA PRO A 300 2.00 -6.40 -4.72
C PRO A 300 2.54 -7.82 -4.94
N VAL A 301 1.67 -8.80 -5.21
CA VAL A 301 2.06 -10.21 -5.37
C VAL A 301 2.46 -10.49 -6.82
N LEU A 302 3.68 -10.97 -7.03
CA LEU A 302 4.21 -11.33 -8.33
C LEU A 302 4.49 -12.84 -8.41
N THR A 303 4.08 -13.48 -9.51
CA THR A 303 4.56 -14.84 -9.85
C THR A 303 6.02 -14.79 -10.29
N ILE A 304 6.69 -15.94 -10.39
CA ILE A 304 8.06 -16.03 -10.88
C ILE A 304 8.17 -15.39 -12.27
N ALA A 305 7.24 -15.72 -13.17
CA ALA A 305 7.26 -15.20 -14.53
C ALA A 305 7.01 -13.68 -14.57
N GLU A 306 6.16 -13.14 -13.70
CA GLU A 306 5.94 -11.69 -13.56
C GLU A 306 7.17 -10.97 -12.96
N TRP A 307 7.84 -11.58 -11.98
CA TRP A 307 9.10 -11.06 -11.42
C TRP A 307 10.21 -10.98 -12.47
N ASP A 308 10.40 -12.04 -13.25
CA ASP A 308 11.43 -12.10 -14.28
C ASP A 308 11.10 -11.10 -15.42
N ALA A 309 9.83 -10.98 -15.79
CA ALA A 309 9.37 -10.01 -16.78
C ALA A 309 9.53 -8.56 -16.29
N LEU A 310 9.23 -8.28 -15.01
CA LEU A 310 9.45 -6.97 -14.41
C LEU A 310 10.94 -6.64 -14.39
N THR A 311 11.79 -7.54 -13.89
CA THR A 311 13.25 -7.35 -13.84
C THR A 311 13.82 -7.08 -15.24
N SER A 312 13.37 -7.84 -16.24
CA SER A 312 13.78 -7.66 -17.64
C SER A 312 13.34 -6.31 -18.22
N TYR A 313 12.11 -5.88 -17.91
CA TYR A 313 11.58 -4.59 -18.34
C TYR A 313 12.33 -3.41 -17.72
N LEU A 314 12.67 -3.51 -16.43
CA LEU A 314 13.38 -2.47 -15.69
C LEU A 314 14.84 -2.32 -16.15
N GLY A 315 15.48 -3.41 -16.58
CA GLY A 315 16.84 -3.39 -17.11
C GLY A 315 17.82 -2.74 -16.13
N THR A 316 18.56 -1.73 -16.59
CA THR A 316 19.58 -1.04 -15.78
C THR A 316 19.01 -0.21 -14.63
N LYS A 317 17.70 0.03 -14.58
CA LYS A 317 17.05 0.74 -13.48
C LYS A 317 16.84 -0.16 -12.25
N ALA A 318 16.93 -1.47 -12.42
CA ALA A 318 16.85 -2.44 -11.34
C ALA A 318 18.22 -2.95 -10.94
N VAL A 319 18.47 -3.03 -9.63
CA VAL A 319 19.69 -3.64 -9.08
C VAL A 319 19.29 -4.79 -8.16
N LEU A 320 19.81 -5.98 -8.49
CA LEU A 320 19.64 -7.19 -7.67
C LEU A 320 20.67 -7.21 -6.56
N ILE A 321 20.19 -7.22 -5.32
CA ILE A 321 20.99 -7.34 -4.11
C ILE A 321 20.84 -8.76 -3.57
N ASP A 322 21.98 -9.40 -3.36
CA ASP A 322 22.07 -10.74 -2.83
C ASP A 322 21.90 -10.72 -1.30
N CYS A 323 20.78 -11.23 -0.82
CA CYS A 323 20.43 -11.34 0.60
C CYS A 323 20.95 -12.64 1.22
N THR A 324 22.15 -13.07 0.86
CA THR A 324 22.83 -14.24 1.46
C THR A 324 24.22 -13.89 1.96
N PHE A 325 24.77 -14.69 2.86
CA PHE A 325 26.11 -14.52 3.43
C PHE A 325 26.83 -15.86 3.53
N ASP A 326 28.17 -15.82 3.51
CA ASP A 326 29.01 -17.02 3.62
C ASP A 326 28.97 -17.61 5.03
N ILE A 327 28.77 -18.92 5.14
CA ILE A 327 28.70 -19.64 6.42
C ILE A 327 30.10 -19.84 7.02
N GLU A 328 31.12 -19.98 6.17
CA GLU A 328 32.52 -20.18 6.59
C GLU A 328 33.33 -18.88 6.54
N GLY A 329 32.69 -17.78 6.14
CA GLY A 329 33.30 -16.46 6.04
C GLY A 329 33.63 -15.84 7.39
N THR A 330 34.42 -14.75 7.35
CA THR A 330 34.75 -13.94 8.52
C THR A 330 33.66 -12.93 8.89
N ASP A 331 32.74 -12.65 7.95
CA ASP A 331 31.65 -11.70 8.14
C ASP A 331 30.58 -12.33 9.02
N ASP A 332 30.23 -11.65 10.11
CA ASP A 332 29.09 -12.06 10.92
C ASP A 332 27.76 -11.63 10.29
N PHE A 333 26.67 -12.04 10.91
CA PHE A 333 25.31 -11.75 10.43
C PHE A 333 25.03 -10.24 10.36
N ASP A 334 25.61 -9.46 11.28
CA ASP A 334 25.42 -8.00 11.33
C ASP A 334 26.15 -7.34 10.15
N ALA A 335 27.37 -7.76 9.84
CA ALA A 335 28.10 -7.32 8.66
C ALA A 335 27.33 -7.62 7.35
N ALA A 336 26.65 -8.76 7.27
CA ALA A 336 25.81 -9.08 6.11
C ALA A 336 24.60 -8.14 5.95
N LEU A 337 23.98 -7.73 7.05
CA LEU A 337 22.87 -6.77 7.06
C LEU A 337 23.34 -5.35 6.69
N GLU A 338 24.50 -4.95 7.19
CA GLU A 338 25.12 -3.67 6.84
C GLU A 338 25.49 -3.65 5.35
N ARG A 339 26.06 -4.75 4.83
CA ARG A 339 26.41 -4.90 3.42
C ARG A 339 25.21 -4.67 2.49
N ILE A 340 24.11 -5.41 2.68
CA ILE A 340 22.94 -5.25 1.80
C ILE A 340 22.33 -3.83 1.89
N SER A 341 22.44 -3.18 3.04
CA SER A 341 21.95 -1.82 3.25
C SER A 341 22.83 -0.81 2.52
N ALA A 342 24.16 -0.99 2.58
CA ALA A 342 25.14 -0.17 1.87
C ALA A 342 25.06 -0.35 0.35
N GLU A 343 24.94 -1.60 -0.14
CA GLU A 343 24.75 -1.90 -1.56
C GLU A 343 23.46 -1.25 -2.10
N ALA A 344 22.38 -1.27 -1.32
CA ALA A 344 21.13 -0.59 -1.68
C ALA A 344 21.30 0.93 -1.76
N GLU A 345 21.98 1.53 -0.78
CA GLU A 345 22.30 2.95 -0.81
C GLU A 345 23.14 3.32 -2.04
N GLU A 346 24.22 2.59 -2.31
CA GLU A 346 25.11 2.83 -3.45
C GLU A 346 24.35 2.69 -4.77
N ALA A 347 23.51 1.67 -4.91
CA ALA A 347 22.68 1.46 -6.08
C ALA A 347 21.76 2.66 -6.33
N VAL A 348 21.03 3.12 -5.31
CA VAL A 348 20.10 4.26 -5.44
C VAL A 348 20.85 5.55 -5.75
N ARG A 349 21.98 5.80 -5.10
CA ARG A 349 22.84 6.97 -5.40
C ARG A 349 23.39 6.93 -6.82
N SER A 350 23.59 5.73 -7.37
CA SER A 350 24.03 5.51 -8.76
C SER A 350 22.90 5.60 -9.79
N GLY A 351 21.67 5.92 -9.38
CA GLY A 351 20.52 6.10 -10.26
C GLY A 351 19.59 4.89 -10.38
N CYS A 352 19.71 3.89 -9.50
CA CYS A 352 18.74 2.80 -9.41
C CYS A 352 17.37 3.30 -8.94
N GLU A 353 16.31 2.91 -9.65
CA GLU A 353 14.91 3.19 -9.29
C GLU A 353 14.21 1.98 -8.63
N HIS A 354 14.83 0.80 -8.70
CA HIS A 354 14.24 -0.45 -8.20
C HIS A 354 15.29 -1.36 -7.55
N VAL A 355 15.29 -1.38 -6.22
CA VAL A 355 16.09 -2.32 -5.44
C VAL A 355 15.37 -3.67 -5.42
N MET A 356 16.02 -4.71 -5.92
CA MET A 356 15.50 -6.07 -5.98
C MET A 356 16.25 -6.93 -4.95
N LEU A 357 15.61 -7.25 -3.83
CA LEU A 357 16.18 -8.09 -2.77
C LEU A 357 15.88 -9.56 -3.05
N SER A 358 16.88 -10.44 -2.99
CA SER A 358 16.65 -11.87 -3.21
C SER A 358 17.59 -12.78 -2.42
N ASP A 359 17.03 -13.87 -1.89
CA ASP A 359 17.76 -15.00 -1.30
C ASP A 359 17.97 -16.17 -2.30
N ARG A 360 17.77 -15.96 -3.61
CA ARG A 360 17.91 -17.02 -4.62
C ARG A 360 19.33 -17.64 -4.65
N ALA A 361 20.35 -16.90 -4.25
CA ALA A 361 21.76 -17.33 -4.24
C ALA A 361 22.15 -18.29 -3.10
N VAL A 362 21.19 -18.73 -2.26
CA VAL A 362 21.41 -19.73 -1.22
C VAL A 362 22.08 -20.99 -1.79
N SER A 363 23.06 -21.51 -1.07
CA SER A 363 23.83 -22.69 -1.45
C SER A 363 24.36 -23.42 -0.21
N ALA A 364 25.11 -24.51 -0.41
CA ALA A 364 25.76 -25.22 0.68
C ALA A 364 26.76 -24.36 1.49
N THR A 365 27.28 -23.28 0.90
CA THR A 365 28.22 -22.36 1.56
C THR A 365 27.60 -21.00 1.87
N ARG A 366 26.36 -20.74 1.44
CA ARG A 366 25.71 -19.44 1.60
C ARG A 366 24.35 -19.57 2.27
N ALA A 367 24.22 -18.97 3.46
CA ALA A 367 22.97 -18.91 4.21
C ALA A 367 22.14 -17.68 3.82
N PRO A 368 20.80 -17.76 3.84
CA PRO A 368 19.94 -16.60 3.62
C PRO A 368 19.92 -15.68 4.85
N ILE A 369 19.81 -14.38 4.60
CA ILE A 369 19.31 -13.43 5.58
C ILE A 369 17.78 -13.57 5.61
N PRO A 370 17.13 -13.65 6.79
CA PRO A 370 15.67 -13.63 6.89
C PRO A 370 15.10 -12.43 6.12
N MET A 371 14.22 -12.68 5.15
CA MET A 371 13.87 -11.67 4.15
C MET A 371 13.04 -10.54 4.74
N ILE A 372 12.30 -10.80 5.83
CA ILE A 372 11.65 -9.75 6.62
C ILE A 372 12.68 -8.78 7.20
N LEU A 373 13.79 -9.32 7.74
CA LEU A 373 14.85 -8.50 8.32
C LEU A 373 15.63 -7.75 7.25
N ALA A 374 15.98 -8.42 6.14
CA ALA A 374 16.65 -7.79 5.00
C ALA A 374 15.82 -6.62 4.45
N THR A 375 14.51 -6.84 4.28
CA THR A 375 13.57 -5.81 3.81
C THR A 375 13.50 -4.63 4.78
N GLY A 376 13.31 -4.89 6.08
CA GLY A 376 13.22 -3.86 7.10
C GLY A 376 14.53 -3.06 7.26
N ALA A 377 15.68 -3.73 7.18
CA ALA A 377 17.00 -3.10 7.26
C ALA A 377 17.22 -2.14 6.08
N VAL A 378 17.05 -2.63 4.84
CA VAL A 378 17.20 -1.82 3.62
C VAL A 378 16.19 -0.69 3.59
N HIS A 379 14.91 -0.96 3.87
CA HIS A 379 13.88 0.09 3.90
C HIS A 379 14.23 1.19 4.91
N SER A 380 14.49 0.82 6.17
CA SER A 380 14.79 1.79 7.23
C SER A 380 16.08 2.56 6.94
N HIS A 381 17.08 1.90 6.37
CA HIS A 381 18.33 2.54 5.96
C HIS A 381 18.09 3.59 4.89
N LEU A 382 17.39 3.23 3.80
CA LEU A 382 17.04 4.16 2.74
C LEU A 382 16.16 5.32 3.25
N VAL A 383 15.28 5.10 4.23
CA VAL A 383 14.50 6.19 4.86
C VAL A 383 15.43 7.14 5.62
N ARG A 384 16.34 6.62 6.44
CA ARG A 384 17.30 7.45 7.21
C ARG A 384 18.23 8.26 6.29
N GLN A 385 18.60 7.71 5.14
CA GLN A 385 19.42 8.39 4.14
C GLN A 385 18.62 9.28 3.18
N GLN A 386 17.29 9.42 3.37
CA GLN A 386 16.40 10.18 2.48
C GLN A 386 16.40 9.65 1.02
N LEU A 387 16.66 8.36 0.85
CA LEU A 387 16.76 7.69 -0.44
C LEU A 387 15.53 6.85 -0.80
N ARG A 388 14.68 6.49 0.18
CA ARG A 388 13.53 5.57 -0.05
C ARG A 388 12.51 6.11 -1.05
N THR A 389 12.45 7.43 -1.24
CA THR A 389 11.60 8.10 -2.23
C THR A 389 12.03 7.83 -3.67
N PHE A 390 13.32 7.54 -3.92
CA PHE A 390 13.84 7.36 -5.27
C PHE A 390 13.75 5.92 -5.77
N ALA A 391 13.52 4.95 -4.89
CA ALA A 391 13.50 3.54 -5.29
C ALA A 391 12.37 2.73 -4.65
N SER A 392 11.76 1.85 -5.45
CA SER A 392 10.94 0.76 -4.92
C SER A 392 11.83 -0.35 -4.35
N VAL A 393 11.37 -1.02 -3.30
CA VAL A 393 12.04 -2.20 -2.72
C VAL A 393 11.20 -3.43 -3.04
N ASN A 394 11.69 -4.33 -3.88
CA ASN A 394 10.97 -5.53 -4.35
C ASN A 394 11.65 -6.77 -3.79
N VAL A 395 10.89 -7.78 -3.36
CA VAL A 395 11.43 -8.90 -2.58
C VAL A 395 11.10 -10.24 -3.22
N ALA A 396 12.12 -11.04 -3.54
CA ALA A 396 11.97 -12.45 -3.85
C ALA A 396 12.44 -13.29 -2.64
N SER A 397 11.51 -13.99 -1.99
CA SER A 397 11.76 -14.72 -0.73
C SER A 397 11.45 -16.20 -0.87
N GLY A 398 12.40 -17.03 -0.39
CA GLY A 398 12.25 -18.48 -0.34
C GLY A 398 11.56 -19.00 0.92
N GLU A 399 11.44 -18.18 1.96
CA GLU A 399 10.71 -18.53 3.20
C GLU A 399 9.25 -18.06 3.22
N CYS A 400 8.85 -17.21 2.27
CA CYS A 400 7.49 -16.69 2.16
C CYS A 400 6.53 -17.77 1.64
N LEU A 401 5.49 -18.07 2.42
CA LEU A 401 4.50 -19.11 2.12
C LEU A 401 3.07 -18.58 2.19
N ASP A 402 2.71 -17.99 3.32
CA ASP A 402 1.34 -17.70 3.69
C ASP A 402 1.03 -16.20 3.64
N VAL A 403 -0.26 -15.88 3.77
CA VAL A 403 -0.77 -14.51 3.75
C VAL A 403 -0.07 -13.63 4.79
N HIS A 404 0.24 -14.18 5.96
CA HIS A 404 0.84 -13.42 7.04
C HIS A 404 2.25 -12.98 6.70
N HIS A 405 3.05 -13.85 6.10
CA HIS A 405 4.41 -13.52 5.67
C HIS A 405 4.41 -12.38 4.63
N PHE A 406 3.51 -12.44 3.64
CA PHE A 406 3.31 -11.34 2.69
C PHE A 406 2.97 -10.02 3.39
N ALA A 407 2.05 -10.05 4.35
CA ALA A 407 1.64 -8.86 5.09
C ALA A 407 2.80 -8.24 5.87
N VAL A 408 3.64 -9.06 6.53
CA VAL A 408 4.82 -8.55 7.27
C VAL A 408 5.85 -7.96 6.30
N LEU A 409 6.17 -8.64 5.20
CA LEU A 409 7.10 -8.10 4.20
C LEU A 409 6.65 -6.73 3.67
N ILE A 410 5.36 -6.62 3.33
CA ILE A 410 4.79 -5.36 2.84
C ILE A 410 4.83 -4.29 3.94
N GLY A 411 4.38 -4.59 5.16
CA GLY A 411 4.42 -3.65 6.29
C GLY A 411 5.83 -3.29 6.78
N CYS A 412 6.86 -4.04 6.36
CA CYS A 412 8.26 -3.70 6.58
C CYS A 412 8.90 -2.90 5.42
N GLY A 413 8.11 -2.52 4.41
CA GLY A 413 8.53 -1.62 3.33
C GLY A 413 8.64 -2.26 1.95
N ALA A 414 8.29 -3.54 1.79
CA ALA A 414 8.26 -4.20 0.48
C ALA A 414 7.17 -3.57 -0.42
N THR A 415 7.58 -3.23 -1.62
CA THR A 415 6.72 -2.72 -2.69
C THR A 415 6.02 -3.89 -3.37
N THR A 416 6.79 -4.91 -3.77
CA THR A 416 6.28 -6.16 -4.33
C THR A 416 6.96 -7.37 -3.67
N VAL A 417 6.28 -8.52 -3.71
CA VAL A 417 6.76 -9.78 -3.12
C VAL A 417 6.55 -10.94 -4.11
N ASN A 418 7.60 -11.74 -4.30
CA ASN A 418 7.60 -12.98 -5.07
C ASN A 418 7.99 -14.16 -4.16
N ALA A 419 7.03 -15.06 -3.91
CA ALA A 419 7.23 -16.28 -3.12
C ALA A 419 7.66 -17.46 -4.00
N TYR A 420 8.88 -17.41 -4.55
CA TYR A 420 9.30 -18.34 -5.61
C TYR A 420 9.35 -19.81 -5.16
N VAL A 421 9.74 -20.10 -3.91
CA VAL A 421 9.77 -21.50 -3.41
C VAL A 421 8.35 -22.05 -3.22
N ALA A 422 7.37 -21.20 -2.86
CA ALA A 422 5.97 -21.60 -2.76
C ALA A 422 5.40 -21.96 -4.14
N GLU A 423 5.72 -21.17 -5.17
CA GLU A 423 5.33 -21.47 -6.56
C GLU A 423 5.97 -22.78 -7.06
N GLU A 424 7.25 -23.02 -6.77
CA GLU A 424 7.90 -24.29 -7.11
C GLU A 424 7.29 -25.49 -6.35
N ALA A 425 6.89 -25.30 -5.09
CA ALA A 425 6.19 -26.32 -4.32
C ALA A 425 4.80 -26.64 -4.90
N ILE A 426 4.06 -25.62 -5.36
CA ILE A 426 2.80 -25.81 -6.11
C ILE A 426 3.06 -26.63 -7.38
N ALA A 427 4.11 -26.28 -8.11
CA ALA A 427 4.46 -26.92 -9.35
C ALA A 427 4.86 -28.39 -9.15
N GLU A 428 5.65 -28.72 -8.11
CA GLU A 428 5.94 -30.11 -7.73
C GLU A 428 4.65 -30.89 -7.39
N ARG A 429 3.72 -30.28 -6.64
CA ARG A 429 2.44 -30.92 -6.29
C ARG A 429 1.55 -31.15 -7.51
N HIS A 430 1.54 -30.21 -8.46
CA HIS A 430 0.86 -30.36 -9.74
C HIS A 430 1.46 -31.51 -10.56
N ASP A 431 2.79 -31.60 -10.66
CA ASP A 431 3.49 -32.66 -11.41
C ASP A 431 3.19 -34.06 -10.83
N ARG A 432 2.91 -34.15 -9.53
CA ARG A 432 2.47 -35.37 -8.83
C ARG A 432 0.97 -35.68 -8.98
N GLY A 433 0.21 -34.85 -9.70
CA GLY A 433 -1.23 -35.02 -9.90
C GLY A 433 -2.10 -34.66 -8.68
N LEU A 434 -1.55 -33.96 -7.68
CA LEU A 434 -2.31 -33.62 -6.47
C LEU A 434 -3.32 -32.49 -6.68
N LEU A 435 -3.11 -31.63 -7.68
CA LEU A 435 -4.00 -30.52 -8.05
C LEU A 435 -4.84 -30.91 -9.26
N SER A 436 -5.66 -31.95 -9.09
CA SER A 436 -6.44 -32.55 -10.18
C SER A 436 -7.44 -31.58 -10.79
N GLY A 437 -7.45 -31.47 -12.12
CA GLY A 437 -8.40 -30.63 -12.86
C GLY A 437 -7.99 -29.15 -12.98
N LEU A 438 -6.81 -28.77 -12.49
CA LEU A 438 -6.24 -27.44 -12.65
C LEU A 438 -4.95 -27.52 -13.46
N THR A 439 -4.74 -26.58 -14.37
CA THR A 439 -3.42 -26.30 -14.94
C THR A 439 -2.52 -25.66 -13.89
N LEU A 440 -1.20 -25.76 -14.05
CA LEU A 440 -0.25 -25.06 -13.18
C LEU A 440 -0.52 -23.55 -13.12
N ILE A 441 -0.86 -22.93 -14.25
CA ILE A 441 -1.17 -21.49 -14.32
C ILE A 441 -2.39 -21.17 -13.45
N GLU A 442 -3.45 -21.97 -13.51
CA GLU A 442 -4.64 -21.80 -12.67
C GLU A 442 -4.34 -22.01 -11.18
N ALA A 443 -3.52 -23.00 -10.84
CA ALA A 443 -3.12 -23.25 -9.45
C ALA A 443 -2.30 -22.09 -8.86
N VAL A 444 -1.38 -21.52 -9.63
CA VAL A 444 -0.60 -20.33 -9.22
C VAL A 444 -1.49 -19.09 -9.14
N ALA A 445 -2.43 -18.92 -10.07
CA ALA A 445 -3.40 -17.83 -10.03
C ALA A 445 -4.33 -17.93 -8.81
N ASN A 446 -4.76 -19.14 -8.44
CA ASN A 446 -5.50 -19.40 -7.23
C ASN A 446 -4.69 -19.05 -5.98
N TYR A 447 -3.43 -19.48 -5.89
CA TYR A 447 -2.55 -19.14 -4.78
C TYR A 447 -2.41 -17.61 -4.63
N ARG A 448 -2.14 -16.90 -5.73
CA ARG A 448 -2.10 -15.43 -5.76
C ARG A 448 -3.40 -14.82 -5.25
N LYS A 449 -4.55 -15.29 -5.74
CA LYS A 449 -5.87 -14.81 -5.32
C LYS A 449 -6.10 -15.03 -3.81
N ALA A 450 -5.70 -16.19 -3.28
CA ALA A 450 -5.79 -16.48 -1.85
C ALA A 450 -4.96 -15.50 -1.02
N VAL A 451 -3.75 -15.17 -1.47
CA VAL A 451 -2.88 -14.16 -0.84
C VAL A 451 -3.51 -12.77 -0.94
N GLU A 452 -4.02 -12.38 -2.11
CA GLU A 452 -4.67 -11.07 -2.31
C GLU A 452 -5.89 -10.87 -1.40
N ASP A 453 -6.80 -11.84 -1.36
CA ASP A 453 -7.98 -11.79 -0.49
C ASP A 453 -7.58 -11.84 0.99
N GLY A 454 -6.53 -12.59 1.31
CA GLY A 454 -5.96 -12.63 2.64
C GLY A 454 -5.32 -11.31 3.07
N LEU A 455 -4.61 -10.60 2.18
CA LEU A 455 -4.04 -9.28 2.45
C LEU A 455 -5.15 -8.26 2.72
N LEU A 456 -6.20 -8.26 1.90
CA LEU A 456 -7.39 -7.44 2.13
C LEU A 456 -7.98 -7.73 3.51
N LYS A 457 -8.13 -9.00 3.88
CA LYS A 457 -8.59 -9.39 5.22
C LYS A 457 -7.67 -8.86 6.34
N ILE A 458 -6.35 -8.97 6.19
CA ILE A 458 -5.41 -8.51 7.25
C ILE A 458 -5.49 -6.99 7.42
N MET A 459 -5.50 -6.22 6.32
CA MET A 459 -5.65 -4.77 6.37
C MET A 459 -6.99 -4.35 7.01
N SER A 460 -8.07 -5.07 6.67
CA SER A 460 -9.41 -4.74 7.15
C SER A 460 -9.56 -4.90 8.66
N LYS A 461 -8.72 -5.73 9.33
CA LYS A 461 -8.68 -5.85 10.80
C LYS A 461 -8.34 -4.55 11.52
N MET A 462 -7.62 -3.65 10.87
CA MET A 462 -7.30 -2.30 11.37
C MET A 462 -8.17 -1.22 10.74
N GLY A 463 -9.15 -1.59 9.91
CA GLY A 463 -9.95 -0.63 9.14
C GLY A 463 -9.18 0.08 8.01
N ILE A 464 -8.08 -0.52 7.53
CA ILE A 464 -7.28 0.03 6.42
C ILE A 464 -7.83 -0.49 5.09
N SER A 465 -8.04 0.41 4.12
CA SER A 465 -8.61 0.03 2.82
C SER A 465 -7.56 -0.08 1.72
N VAL A 466 -6.40 0.57 1.87
CA VAL A 466 -5.44 0.77 0.78
C VAL A 466 -4.07 0.23 1.14
N ILE A 467 -3.51 -0.65 0.30
CA ILE A 467 -2.19 -1.27 0.54
C ILE A 467 -1.05 -0.25 0.59
N ALA A 468 -1.20 0.89 -0.10
CA ALA A 468 -0.21 1.97 -0.09
C ALA A 468 -0.06 2.63 1.28
N SER A 469 -1.14 2.70 2.07
CA SER A 469 -1.12 3.23 3.45
C SER A 469 -0.79 2.16 4.49
N TYR A 470 -0.99 0.88 4.14
CA TYR A 470 -0.60 -0.25 4.98
C TYR A 470 0.91 -0.50 4.96
N ARG A 471 1.53 -0.34 3.79
CA ARG A 471 2.98 -0.35 3.59
C ARG A 471 3.60 0.89 4.21
#